data_AF-A0A3M8FPV6-F1
#
_entry.id   AF-A0A3M8FPV6-F1
#
_cell.length_a   1.000
_cell.length_b   1.000
_cell.length_c   1.000
_cell.angle_alpha   90.00
_cell.angle_beta   90.00
_cell.angle_gamma   90.00
#
_symmetry.space_group_name_H-M   'P 1'
#
loop_
_entity.id
_entity.type
_entity.pdbx_description
1 polymer ?
#
loop_
_entity_poly.entity_id
_entity_poly.type
_entity_poly.pdbx_seq_one_letter_code
_entity_poly.pdbx_strand_id
1 'polypeptide(L)'
;MRYSLTLLLILLTISCSSDSPIEEITRACSEGDFLEIDGIAIIEMEKDSLPAGWLLNTEIDGYSGSGYIQWNGSDNFGNPGIGTITYTIHIENPGTYRFNWRSRIGVGNNNTEHNDNWLKLSDADEFYAVKNGTSRVYPYGSGQTPNPEGAGSNGWFKVYMNTLRSWHWDANTSDNDPHQIYATFSSSGTYTLLVSGRSNGHAIDRMILRHDSVSDLAAQSLALAPSICPGN
;
A
#
# COMPACT_ATOMS: atom_id res chain seq x y z
N MET A 1 -28.40 -4.95 86.25
CA MET A 1 -26.99 -5.36 85.97
C MET A 1 -26.78 -5.18 84.47
N ARG A 2 -25.69 -4.49 84.12
CA ARG A 2 -25.29 -3.86 82.83
C ARG A 2 -25.96 -4.35 81.53
N TYR A 3 -26.55 -3.38 80.81
CA TYR A 3 -26.91 -3.45 79.40
C TYR A 3 -25.65 -3.36 78.53
N SER A 4 -25.56 -4.17 77.47
CA SER A 4 -24.60 -3.94 76.38
C SER A 4 -25.36 -4.04 75.06
N LEU A 5 -25.71 -2.88 74.51
CA LEU A 5 -26.36 -2.72 73.22
C LEU A 5 -25.25 -2.57 72.17
N THR A 6 -25.00 -3.62 71.39
CA THR A 6 -24.00 -3.60 70.32
C THR A 6 -24.61 -2.93 69.09
N LEU A 7 -24.23 -1.67 68.84
CA LEU A 7 -24.63 -0.91 67.67
C LEU A 7 -23.78 -1.36 66.47
N LEU A 8 -24.38 -2.09 65.52
CA LEU A 8 -23.72 -2.50 64.28
C LEU A 8 -23.83 -1.36 63.26
N LEU A 9 -22.74 -0.65 63.04
CA LEU A 9 -22.62 0.41 62.04
C LEU A 9 -22.35 -0.22 60.67
N ILE A 10 -23.36 -0.26 59.80
CA ILE A 10 -23.21 -0.69 58.40
C ILE A 10 -22.71 0.52 57.59
N LEU A 11 -21.41 0.55 57.27
CA LEU A 11 -20.89 1.46 56.25
C LEU A 11 -21.30 0.95 54.87
N LEU A 12 -22.21 1.67 54.22
CA LEU A 12 -22.54 1.47 52.81
C LEU A 12 -21.52 2.25 51.96
N THR A 13 -20.54 1.56 51.39
CA THR A 13 -19.63 2.17 50.41
C THR A 13 -20.32 2.21 49.05
N ILE A 14 -20.74 3.40 48.62
CA ILE A 14 -21.14 3.66 47.24
C ILE A 14 -19.86 3.68 46.40
N SER A 15 -19.58 2.58 45.72
CA SER A 15 -18.59 2.55 44.65
C SER A 15 -19.24 3.17 43.40
N CYS A 16 -18.82 4.38 43.05
CA CYS A 16 -19.15 4.98 41.77
C CYS A 16 -18.05 4.54 40.80
N SER A 17 -18.23 3.39 40.15
CA SER A 17 -17.39 3.00 39.01
C SER A 17 -17.86 3.80 37.80
N SER A 18 -17.19 4.92 37.53
CA SER A 18 -17.27 5.57 36.22
C SER A 18 -16.42 4.76 35.23
N ASP A 19 -16.84 3.53 34.97
CA ASP A 19 -16.34 2.78 33.82
C ASP A 19 -17.07 3.36 32.61
N SER A 20 -16.44 4.36 32.00
CA SER A 20 -16.73 4.70 30.61
C SER A 20 -16.53 3.41 29.79
N PRO A 21 -17.51 2.97 28.99
CA PRO A 21 -17.26 1.91 28.05
C PRO A 21 -16.31 2.47 27.00
N ILE A 22 -15.02 2.14 27.13
CA ILE A 22 -14.12 2.20 26.00
C ILE A 22 -14.62 1.07 25.10
N GLU A 23 -15.38 1.41 24.06
CA GLU A 23 -15.64 0.48 22.97
C GLU A 23 -14.26 0.07 22.45
N GLU A 24 -13.88 -1.17 22.74
CA GLU A 24 -12.78 -1.84 22.08
C GLU A 24 -13.17 -1.93 20.61
N ILE A 25 -12.70 -0.97 19.80
CA ILE A 25 -12.85 -1.02 18.36
C ILE A 25 -12.10 -2.28 17.92
N THR A 26 -12.81 -3.38 17.74
CA THR A 26 -12.29 -4.56 17.04
C THR A 26 -11.95 -4.10 15.63
N ARG A 27 -10.67 -3.77 15.39
CA ARG A 27 -10.21 -3.32 14.07
C ARG A 27 -10.38 -4.49 13.12
N ALA A 28 -11.20 -4.32 12.08
CA ALA A 28 -11.61 -5.39 11.17
C ALA A 28 -10.52 -5.78 10.14
N CYS A 29 -9.28 -5.98 10.58
CA CYS A 29 -8.19 -6.46 9.74
C CYS A 29 -7.35 -7.52 10.46
N SER A 30 -6.74 -8.44 9.71
CA SER A 30 -5.92 -9.50 10.31
C SER A 30 -4.52 -8.98 10.64
N GLU A 31 -3.88 -9.55 11.66
CA GLU A 31 -2.48 -9.26 11.94
C GLU A 31 -1.62 -9.51 10.68
N GLY A 32 -0.78 -8.54 10.31
CA GLY A 32 0.05 -8.60 9.10
C GLY A 32 -0.61 -8.06 7.82
N ASP A 33 -1.92 -7.77 7.85
CA ASP A 33 -2.55 -6.91 6.83
C ASP A 33 -2.12 -5.45 7.04
N PHE A 34 -2.29 -4.62 6.02
CA PHE A 34 -2.07 -3.18 6.13
C PHE A 34 -3.40 -2.48 6.42
N LEU A 35 -3.38 -1.47 7.29
CA LEU A 35 -4.53 -0.61 7.55
C LEU A 35 -4.31 0.79 6.97
N GLU A 36 -5.29 1.34 6.31
CA GLU A 36 -5.36 2.78 6.06
C GLU A 36 -5.61 3.58 7.34
N ILE A 37 -4.71 4.51 7.68
CA ILE A 37 -4.79 5.38 8.86
C ILE A 37 -4.72 6.84 8.39
N ASP A 38 -5.69 7.65 8.80
CA ASP A 38 -5.78 9.09 8.48
C ASP A 38 -5.63 9.42 6.98
N GLY A 39 -6.22 8.59 6.13
CA GLY A 39 -6.20 8.67 4.68
C GLY A 39 -4.96 8.06 4.02
N ILE A 40 -4.15 7.27 4.72
CA ILE A 40 -2.88 6.73 4.17
C ILE A 40 -2.67 5.27 4.57
N ALA A 41 -2.49 4.40 3.57
CA ALA A 41 -1.91 3.08 3.77
C ALA A 41 -0.44 3.11 3.34
N ILE A 42 0.47 2.77 4.27
CA ILE A 42 1.93 2.72 4.04
C ILE A 42 2.40 1.29 4.18
N ILE A 43 3.04 0.78 3.13
CA ILE A 43 3.46 -0.61 3.01
C ILE A 43 4.95 -0.64 2.73
N GLU A 44 5.74 -1.18 3.66
CA GLU A 44 7.11 -1.59 3.36
C GLU A 44 7.06 -2.84 2.49
N MET A 45 7.91 -2.91 1.48
CA MET A 45 7.81 -3.95 0.47
C MET A 45 8.49 -5.26 0.89
N GLU A 46 9.34 -5.25 1.91
CA GLU A 46 9.90 -6.47 2.48
C GLU A 46 8.82 -7.45 2.97
N LYS A 47 9.09 -8.75 2.78
CA LYS A 47 8.31 -9.85 3.35
C LYS A 47 9.25 -10.97 3.80
N ASP A 48 8.81 -11.73 4.80
CA ASP A 48 9.54 -12.90 5.30
C ASP A 48 9.80 -13.95 4.21
N SER A 49 8.88 -14.07 3.25
CA SER A 49 9.00 -14.97 2.12
C SER A 49 8.58 -14.26 0.83
N LEU A 50 9.48 -14.29 -0.16
CA LEU A 50 9.27 -13.71 -1.47
C LEU A 50 9.14 -14.82 -2.54
N PRO A 51 8.24 -14.66 -3.53
CA PRO A 51 8.17 -15.56 -4.67
C PRO A 51 9.48 -15.59 -5.47
N ALA A 52 9.69 -16.68 -6.21
CA ALA A 52 10.85 -16.82 -7.09
C ALA A 52 11.01 -15.62 -8.04
N GLY A 53 12.24 -15.15 -8.18
CA GLY A 53 12.61 -13.97 -8.97
C GLY A 53 12.70 -12.69 -8.15
N TRP A 54 12.06 -12.59 -6.99
CA TRP A 54 12.27 -11.48 -6.06
C TRP A 54 13.36 -11.80 -5.05
N LEU A 55 14.17 -10.79 -4.74
CA LEU A 55 15.14 -10.84 -3.64
C LEU A 55 14.88 -9.71 -2.67
N LEU A 56 15.04 -9.99 -1.38
CA LEU A 56 15.24 -8.96 -0.36
C LEU A 56 16.70 -8.54 -0.40
N ASN A 57 16.97 -7.24 -0.55
CA ASN A 57 18.33 -6.71 -0.66
C ASN A 57 18.50 -5.49 0.26
N THR A 58 19.76 -5.24 0.65
CA THR A 58 20.19 -4.15 1.53
C THR A 58 21.46 -3.47 0.99
N GLU A 59 21.92 -3.81 -0.21
CA GLU A 59 23.18 -3.33 -0.80
C GLU A 59 23.13 -1.85 -1.21
N ILE A 60 21.97 -1.35 -1.64
CA ILE A 60 21.78 0.06 -2.00
C ILE A 60 21.28 0.84 -0.78
N ASP A 61 22.13 1.69 -0.20
CA ASP A 61 21.76 2.52 0.94
C ASP A 61 20.54 3.43 0.70
N GLY A 62 19.89 3.82 1.80
CA GLY A 62 18.83 4.83 1.81
C GLY A 62 17.41 4.30 1.59
N TYR A 63 17.19 2.99 1.69
CA TYR A 63 15.86 2.39 1.87
C TYR A 63 15.27 2.74 3.25
N SER A 64 13.95 2.59 3.40
CA SER A 64 13.27 2.58 4.70
C SER A 64 13.07 1.16 5.21
N GLY A 65 12.66 1.00 6.46
CA GLY A 65 12.46 -0.33 7.03
C GLY A 65 13.77 -1.11 7.14
N SER A 66 13.71 -2.39 6.77
CA SER A 66 14.79 -3.36 6.93
C SER A 66 15.52 -3.71 5.62
N GLY A 67 14.98 -3.30 4.48
CA GLY A 67 15.56 -3.56 3.16
C GLY A 67 14.64 -3.08 2.05
N TYR A 68 14.82 -3.64 0.87
CA TYR A 68 13.94 -3.41 -0.28
C TYR A 68 13.83 -4.69 -1.10
N ILE A 69 12.77 -4.83 -1.88
CA ILE A 69 12.65 -5.94 -2.83
C ILE A 69 13.21 -5.54 -4.19
N GLN A 70 13.86 -6.46 -4.88
CA GLN A 70 14.34 -6.27 -6.24
C GLN A 70 13.93 -7.43 -7.14
N TRP A 71 13.44 -7.12 -8.33
CA TRP A 71 13.15 -8.15 -9.32
C TRP A 71 14.46 -8.60 -9.97
N ASN A 72 14.90 -9.83 -9.71
CA ASN A 72 16.09 -10.44 -10.27
C ASN A 72 15.76 -11.58 -11.26
N GLY A 73 14.47 -11.84 -11.52
CA GLY A 73 14.03 -12.74 -12.56
C GLY A 73 14.22 -12.17 -13.98
N SER A 74 13.82 -12.93 -14.99
CA SER A 74 13.84 -12.49 -16.39
C SER A 74 12.85 -11.35 -16.63
N ASP A 75 13.08 -10.58 -17.70
CA ASP A 75 12.13 -9.56 -18.14
C ASP A 75 10.77 -10.17 -18.57
N ASN A 76 9.67 -9.58 -18.12
CA ASN A 76 8.30 -10.00 -18.39
C ASN A 76 7.48 -8.89 -19.06
N PHE A 77 8.01 -8.27 -20.11
CA PHE A 77 7.47 -7.05 -20.71
C PHE A 77 6.02 -7.12 -21.21
N GLY A 78 5.50 -8.31 -21.53
CA GLY A 78 4.11 -8.55 -21.92
C GLY A 78 3.38 -9.61 -21.10
N ASN A 79 4.01 -10.13 -20.05
CA ASN A 79 3.55 -11.30 -19.28
C ASN A 79 3.42 -10.94 -17.79
N PRO A 80 2.46 -10.07 -17.40
CA PRO A 80 2.25 -9.75 -15.99
C PRO A 80 1.82 -10.98 -15.18
N GLY A 81 2.01 -10.92 -13.87
CA GLY A 81 1.62 -11.96 -12.92
C GLY A 81 2.73 -12.94 -12.54
N ILE A 82 3.90 -12.86 -13.18
CA ILE A 82 5.06 -13.69 -12.82
C ILE A 82 5.71 -13.17 -11.53
N GLY A 83 5.90 -14.06 -10.56
CA GLY A 83 6.40 -13.69 -9.22
C GLY A 83 5.42 -12.78 -8.48
N THR A 84 4.11 -13.03 -8.54
CA THR A 84 3.12 -12.16 -7.89
C THR A 84 3.29 -12.15 -6.36
N ILE A 85 3.45 -10.97 -5.80
CA ILE A 85 3.33 -10.68 -4.36
C ILE A 85 1.93 -10.11 -4.12
N THR A 86 1.24 -10.66 -3.11
CA THR A 86 -0.09 -10.19 -2.71
C THR A 86 0.01 -9.39 -1.42
N TYR A 87 -0.55 -8.19 -1.41
CA TYR A 87 -0.73 -7.34 -0.24
C TYR A 87 -2.22 -7.17 0.03
N THR A 88 -2.60 -7.31 1.29
CA THR A 88 -3.96 -7.13 1.76
C THR A 88 -4.03 -5.80 2.50
N ILE A 89 -5.00 -4.96 2.13
CA ILE A 89 -5.12 -3.59 2.66
C ILE A 89 -6.55 -3.37 3.10
N HIS A 90 -6.75 -3.04 4.37
CA HIS A 90 -8.04 -2.58 4.89
C HIS A 90 -8.16 -1.07 4.71
N ILE A 91 -9.18 -0.66 3.97
CA ILE A 91 -9.54 0.75 3.76
C ILE A 91 -10.65 1.10 4.75
N GLU A 92 -10.38 2.05 5.64
CA GLU A 92 -11.37 2.51 6.62
C GLU A 92 -12.23 3.64 6.04
N ASN A 93 -11.60 4.55 5.30
CA ASN A 93 -12.24 5.70 4.68
C ASN A 93 -12.51 5.43 3.19
N PRO A 94 -13.77 5.18 2.77
CA PRO A 94 -14.10 5.06 1.35
C PRO A 94 -13.74 6.33 0.58
N GLY A 95 -13.28 6.17 -0.65
CA GLY A 95 -12.95 7.28 -1.52
C GLY A 95 -11.95 6.91 -2.60
N THR A 96 -11.37 7.94 -3.22
CA THR A 96 -10.34 7.78 -4.26
C THR A 96 -8.96 7.91 -3.67
N TYR A 97 -8.12 6.92 -3.97
CA TYR A 97 -6.74 6.86 -3.52
C TYR A 97 -5.79 6.96 -4.71
N ARG A 98 -4.72 7.75 -4.56
CA ARG A 98 -3.58 7.76 -5.47
C ARG A 98 -2.56 6.71 -5.00
N PHE A 99 -2.13 5.86 -5.93
CA PHE A 99 -0.99 4.98 -5.73
C PHE A 99 0.33 5.71 -5.97
N ASN A 100 1.33 5.45 -5.13
CA ASN A 100 2.72 5.73 -5.44
C ASN A 100 3.64 4.68 -4.79
N TRP A 101 4.85 4.54 -5.30
CA TRP A 101 5.90 3.76 -4.67
C TRP A 101 7.23 4.50 -4.67
N ARG A 102 8.06 4.19 -3.69
CA ARG A 102 9.45 4.60 -3.64
C ARG A 102 10.25 3.47 -4.26
N SER A 103 10.78 3.74 -5.44
CA SER A 103 11.52 2.74 -6.20
C SER A 103 12.82 3.30 -6.73
N ARG A 104 13.63 2.42 -7.32
CA ARG A 104 14.94 2.75 -7.86
C ARG A 104 15.32 1.79 -8.99
N ILE A 105 15.97 2.32 -10.01
CA ILE A 105 16.69 1.52 -11.00
C ILE A 105 17.95 0.95 -10.32
N GLY A 106 17.93 -0.36 -10.03
CA GLY A 106 18.98 -1.06 -9.27
C GLY A 106 20.16 -1.51 -10.13
N VAL A 107 20.01 -1.55 -11.45
CA VAL A 107 21.07 -1.98 -12.40
C VAL A 107 21.13 -1.06 -13.62
N GLY A 108 22.29 -1.01 -14.27
CA GLY A 108 22.48 -0.21 -15.48
C GLY A 108 22.55 1.30 -15.23
N ASN A 109 22.53 2.08 -16.32
CA ASN A 109 22.63 3.55 -16.29
C ASN A 109 21.71 4.24 -17.29
N ASN A 110 20.72 3.53 -17.85
CA ASN A 110 19.71 4.10 -18.74
C ASN A 110 18.42 4.32 -17.94
N ASN A 111 17.88 5.54 -17.96
CA ASN A 111 16.71 5.90 -17.15
C ASN A 111 15.37 5.39 -17.71
N THR A 112 15.39 4.73 -18.88
CA THR A 112 14.23 4.09 -19.49
C THR A 112 14.31 2.57 -19.47
N GLU A 113 15.30 1.98 -18.78
CA GLU A 113 15.49 0.54 -18.63
C GLU A 113 15.46 0.17 -17.14
N HIS A 114 15.06 -1.07 -16.82
CA HIS A 114 15.11 -1.60 -15.45
C HIS A 114 14.31 -0.77 -14.43
N ASN A 115 13.26 -0.11 -14.89
CA ASN A 115 12.61 1.01 -14.21
C ASN A 115 11.12 0.79 -13.93
N ASP A 116 10.63 -0.44 -14.09
CA ASP A 116 9.22 -0.74 -13.95
C ASP A 116 8.92 -2.15 -13.46
N ASN A 117 7.74 -2.28 -12.84
CA ASN A 117 7.10 -3.53 -12.44
C ASN A 117 5.60 -3.43 -12.72
N TRP A 118 4.89 -4.54 -12.56
CA TRP A 118 3.44 -4.59 -12.78
C TRP A 118 2.68 -4.35 -11.48
N LEU A 119 1.57 -3.61 -11.57
CA LEU A 119 0.63 -3.35 -10.47
C LEU A 119 -0.79 -3.72 -10.88
N LYS A 120 -1.55 -4.34 -9.96
CA LYS A 120 -2.99 -4.58 -10.12
C LYS A 120 -3.70 -4.44 -8.78
N LEU A 121 -4.83 -3.74 -8.76
CA LEU A 121 -5.79 -3.78 -7.65
C LEU A 121 -7.00 -4.56 -8.15
N SER A 122 -7.19 -5.78 -7.64
CA SER A 122 -8.09 -6.77 -8.28
C SER A 122 -9.55 -6.61 -7.93
N ASP A 123 -9.84 -5.94 -6.81
CA ASP A 123 -11.15 -5.85 -6.17
C ASP A 123 -11.53 -4.42 -5.76
N ALA A 124 -10.79 -3.41 -6.24
CA ALA A 124 -11.21 -2.02 -6.17
C ALA A 124 -12.40 -1.78 -7.12
N ASP A 125 -13.32 -0.87 -6.76
CA ASP A 125 -14.48 -0.55 -7.61
C ASP A 125 -14.05 0.11 -8.92
N GLU A 126 -13.05 0.99 -8.85
CA GLU A 126 -12.35 1.50 -10.03
C GLU A 126 -10.84 1.35 -9.87
N PHE A 127 -10.15 1.02 -10.97
CA PHE A 127 -8.69 1.04 -11.06
C PHE A 127 -8.27 1.63 -12.41
N TYR A 128 -7.66 2.81 -12.37
CA TYR A 128 -7.43 3.64 -13.55
C TYR A 128 -6.20 4.53 -13.37
N ALA A 129 -5.81 5.24 -14.43
CA ALA A 129 -4.76 6.25 -14.34
C ALA A 129 -5.23 7.56 -15.00
N VAL A 130 -4.79 8.69 -14.45
CA VAL A 130 -5.19 10.03 -14.90
C VAL A 130 -3.97 10.90 -15.20
N LYS A 131 -4.03 11.69 -16.26
CA LYS A 131 -3.11 12.78 -16.57
C LYS A 131 -3.88 14.09 -16.59
N ASN A 132 -3.31 15.12 -15.96
CA ASN A 132 -3.86 16.49 -15.91
C ASN A 132 -5.34 16.54 -15.48
N GLY A 133 -5.75 15.64 -14.58
CA GLY A 133 -7.12 15.55 -14.05
C GLY A 133 -8.21 15.17 -15.05
N THR A 134 -7.88 14.91 -16.32
CA THR A 134 -8.88 14.86 -17.41
C THR A 134 -8.68 13.68 -18.36
N SER A 135 -7.44 13.37 -18.73
CA SER A 135 -7.15 12.18 -19.54
C SER A 135 -7.15 10.97 -18.63
N ARG A 136 -8.08 10.04 -18.84
CA ARG A 136 -8.23 8.82 -18.03
C ARG A 136 -8.00 7.59 -18.90
N VAL A 137 -7.17 6.66 -18.43
CA VAL A 137 -6.90 5.38 -19.07
C VAL A 137 -7.09 4.22 -18.09
N TYR A 138 -7.37 3.04 -18.61
CA TYR A 138 -7.63 1.82 -17.85
C TYR A 138 -6.71 0.68 -18.29
N PRO A 139 -6.28 -0.22 -17.40
CA PRO A 139 -5.34 -1.26 -17.79
C PRO A 139 -5.97 -2.20 -18.81
N TYR A 140 -5.18 -2.68 -19.77
CA TYR A 140 -5.64 -3.67 -20.74
C TYR A 140 -6.25 -4.89 -20.05
N GLY A 141 -7.38 -5.38 -20.56
CA GLY A 141 -8.09 -6.51 -19.97
C GLY A 141 -8.98 -6.17 -18.75
N SER A 142 -9.13 -4.89 -18.40
CA SER A 142 -10.12 -4.43 -17.41
C SER A 142 -11.56 -4.39 -17.96
N GLY A 143 -11.74 -4.48 -19.28
CA GLY A 143 -13.02 -4.25 -19.95
C GLY A 143 -13.35 -2.76 -20.18
N GLN A 144 -12.46 -1.84 -19.80
CA GLN A 144 -12.62 -0.40 -19.95
C GLN A 144 -11.62 0.20 -20.94
N THR A 145 -11.98 1.33 -21.55
CA THR A 145 -11.18 2.06 -22.54
C THR A 145 -11.29 3.59 -22.31
N PRO A 146 -10.32 4.40 -22.75
CA PRO A 146 -9.09 4.02 -23.48
C PRO A 146 -8.07 3.30 -22.60
N ASN A 147 -7.11 2.61 -23.23
CA ASN A 147 -6.02 1.91 -22.55
C ASN A 147 -4.72 2.72 -22.63
N PRO A 148 -3.77 2.55 -21.69
CA PRO A 148 -2.49 3.24 -21.74
C PRO A 148 -1.65 2.79 -22.94
N GLU A 149 -0.79 3.67 -23.46
CA GLU A 149 0.21 3.27 -24.45
C GLU A 149 1.23 2.30 -23.84
N GLY A 150 1.70 1.35 -24.65
CA GLY A 150 2.65 0.32 -24.25
C GLY A 150 2.00 -1.02 -23.86
N ALA A 151 2.77 -1.86 -23.17
CA ALA A 151 2.34 -3.21 -22.84
C ALA A 151 1.41 -3.26 -21.61
N GLY A 152 0.40 -4.13 -21.67
CA GLY A 152 -0.42 -4.52 -20.52
C GLY A 152 -1.37 -5.66 -20.87
N SER A 153 -1.88 -6.35 -19.85
CA SER A 153 -2.92 -7.38 -20.00
C SER A 153 -3.56 -7.69 -18.64
N ASN A 154 -4.72 -8.36 -18.66
CA ASN A 154 -5.38 -8.93 -17.47
C ASN A 154 -5.59 -7.97 -16.29
N GLY A 155 -5.81 -6.68 -16.56
CA GLY A 155 -6.05 -5.65 -15.56
C GLY A 155 -4.78 -5.12 -14.86
N TRP A 156 -3.59 -5.43 -15.38
CA TRP A 156 -2.32 -4.95 -14.85
C TRP A 156 -1.89 -3.66 -15.55
N PHE A 157 -1.46 -2.67 -14.77
CA PHE A 157 -0.68 -1.54 -15.26
C PHE A 157 0.80 -1.88 -15.23
N LYS A 158 1.51 -1.53 -16.32
CA LYS A 158 2.93 -1.26 -16.25
C LYS A 158 3.12 0.02 -15.46
N VAL A 159 3.90 -0.03 -14.37
CA VAL A 159 4.17 1.12 -13.53
C VAL A 159 5.65 1.41 -13.57
N TYR A 160 6.02 2.60 -14.02
CA TYR A 160 7.41 2.98 -14.25
C TYR A 160 7.78 4.27 -13.51
N MET A 161 9.09 4.43 -13.34
CA MET A 161 9.77 5.64 -12.92
C MET A 161 10.89 5.96 -13.92
N ASN A 162 11.46 7.17 -13.93
CA ASN A 162 12.57 7.51 -14.83
C ASN A 162 13.74 8.23 -14.14
N THR A 163 13.91 8.00 -12.83
CA THR A 163 14.95 8.64 -12.03
C THR A 163 16.11 7.68 -11.78
N LEU A 164 17.30 8.05 -12.25
CA LEU A 164 18.51 7.27 -12.01
C LEU A 164 19.15 7.59 -10.67
N ARG A 165 19.80 6.57 -10.09
CA ARG A 165 20.74 6.69 -8.96
C ARG A 165 20.17 7.28 -7.68
N SER A 166 18.86 7.35 -7.54
CA SER A 166 18.20 7.72 -6.28
C SER A 166 16.96 6.87 -6.06
N TRP A 167 16.63 6.68 -4.79
CA TRP A 167 15.29 6.27 -4.40
C TRP A 167 14.33 7.43 -4.64
N HIS A 168 13.24 7.18 -5.37
CA HIS A 168 12.35 8.24 -5.78
C HIS A 168 10.88 7.79 -5.72
N TRP A 169 10.01 8.72 -5.32
CA TRP A 169 8.56 8.52 -5.30
C TRP A 169 7.98 8.82 -6.68
N ASP A 170 7.88 7.81 -7.54
CA ASP A 170 7.35 7.99 -8.89
C ASP A 170 6.71 6.70 -9.43
N ALA A 171 5.47 6.84 -9.88
CA ALA A 171 4.64 5.74 -10.36
C ALA A 171 3.74 6.25 -11.49
N ASN A 172 4.20 6.06 -12.73
CA ASN A 172 3.46 6.44 -13.92
C ASN A 172 3.13 5.21 -14.76
N THR A 173 2.12 5.35 -15.61
CA THR A 173 1.81 4.43 -16.69
C THR A 173 1.57 5.20 -17.99
N SER A 174 1.36 4.47 -19.10
CA SER A 174 1.21 4.99 -20.48
C SER A 174 2.49 5.59 -21.08
N ASP A 175 3.06 4.87 -22.04
CA ASP A 175 4.32 5.23 -22.69
C ASP A 175 4.26 6.59 -23.41
N ASN A 176 5.28 7.43 -23.15
CA ASN A 176 5.39 8.80 -23.67
C ASN A 176 4.25 9.74 -23.26
N ASP A 177 3.35 9.29 -22.38
CA ASP A 177 2.16 10.02 -21.98
C ASP A 177 1.82 9.74 -20.51
N PRO A 178 2.64 10.19 -19.54
CA PRO A 178 2.58 9.73 -18.16
C PRO A 178 1.22 10.03 -17.49
N HIS A 179 0.59 8.97 -16.98
CA HIS A 179 -0.61 9.03 -16.14
C HIS A 179 -0.31 8.52 -14.72
N GLN A 180 -0.82 9.22 -13.71
CA GLN A 180 -0.75 8.78 -12.30
C GLN A 180 -1.84 7.77 -12.01
N ILE A 181 -1.58 6.78 -11.16
CA ILE A 181 -2.47 5.64 -10.93
C ILE A 181 -3.37 5.89 -9.72
N TYR A 182 -4.64 5.52 -9.84
CA TYR A 182 -5.67 5.68 -8.83
C TYR A 182 -6.53 4.43 -8.69
N ALA A 183 -7.12 4.29 -7.51
CA ALA A 183 -8.21 3.36 -7.25
C ALA A 183 -9.31 4.00 -6.42
N THR A 184 -10.54 3.55 -6.63
CA THR A 184 -11.70 3.98 -5.86
C THR A 184 -12.23 2.81 -5.05
N PHE A 185 -12.49 3.07 -3.77
CA PHE A 185 -13.14 2.14 -2.85
C PHE A 185 -14.43 2.78 -2.34
N SER A 186 -15.58 2.21 -2.67
CA SER A 186 -16.91 2.75 -2.38
C SER A 186 -17.44 2.33 -1.01
N SER A 187 -16.74 1.40 -0.35
CA SER A 187 -17.04 0.89 0.97
C SER A 187 -15.77 0.72 1.79
N SER A 188 -15.90 0.72 3.11
CA SER A 188 -14.82 0.23 3.96
C SER A 188 -14.70 -1.28 3.78
N GLY A 189 -13.48 -1.80 3.84
CA GLY A 189 -13.24 -3.23 3.75
C GLY A 189 -11.81 -3.57 3.36
N THR A 190 -11.59 -4.87 3.21
CA THR A 190 -10.30 -5.44 2.83
C THR A 190 -10.21 -5.62 1.32
N TYR A 191 -9.12 -5.11 0.74
CA TYR A 191 -8.83 -5.12 -0.69
C TYR A 191 -7.47 -5.74 -0.98
N THR A 192 -7.30 -6.19 -2.22
CA THR A 192 -6.15 -6.94 -2.68
C THR A 192 -5.34 -6.13 -3.69
N LEU A 193 -4.09 -5.84 -3.31
CA LEU A 193 -3.09 -5.22 -4.18
C LEU A 193 -2.04 -6.25 -4.57
N LEU A 194 -1.78 -6.35 -5.87
CA LEU A 194 -0.85 -7.30 -6.45
C LEU A 194 0.31 -6.56 -7.13
N VAL A 195 1.53 -7.03 -6.87
CA VAL A 195 2.76 -6.59 -7.54
C VAL A 195 3.40 -7.79 -8.23
N SER A 196 3.87 -7.64 -9.47
CA SER A 196 4.61 -8.71 -10.16
C SER A 196 5.80 -8.19 -10.95
N GLY A 197 6.78 -9.05 -11.17
CA GLY A 197 8.06 -8.68 -11.77
C GLY A 197 7.91 -8.33 -13.25
N ARG A 198 8.44 -7.18 -13.67
CA ARG A 198 8.50 -6.79 -15.09
C ARG A 198 9.93 -6.65 -15.59
N SER A 199 10.65 -5.62 -15.15
CA SER A 199 12.01 -5.36 -15.64
C SER A 199 13.02 -5.81 -14.60
N ASN A 200 13.98 -6.64 -15.01
CA ASN A 200 15.08 -7.07 -14.15
C ASN A 200 15.76 -5.85 -13.52
N GLY A 201 16.18 -5.94 -12.26
CA GLY A 201 16.89 -4.88 -11.55
C GLY A 201 16.03 -3.73 -11.02
N HIS A 202 14.72 -3.68 -11.27
CA HIS A 202 13.88 -2.67 -10.63
C HIS A 202 13.67 -3.00 -9.15
N ALA A 203 14.07 -2.07 -8.28
CA ALA A 203 14.00 -2.17 -6.83
C ALA A 203 12.85 -1.33 -6.28
N ILE A 204 12.09 -1.87 -5.31
CA ILE A 204 10.95 -1.21 -4.67
C ILE A 204 11.13 -1.29 -3.16
N ASP A 205 11.09 -0.15 -2.50
CA ASP A 205 11.33 0.02 -1.07
C ASP A 205 10.02 0.11 -0.30
N ARG A 206 9.18 1.09 -0.68
CA ARG A 206 7.94 1.40 0.04
C ARG A 206 6.82 1.73 -0.94
N MET A 207 5.59 1.40 -0.59
CA MET A 207 4.38 1.73 -1.35
C MET A 207 3.41 2.54 -0.49
N ILE A 208 2.67 3.45 -1.12
CA ILE A 208 1.58 4.19 -0.49
C ILE A 208 0.32 4.14 -1.35
N LEU A 209 -0.82 4.04 -0.66
CA LEU A 209 -2.11 4.50 -1.16
C LEU A 209 -2.49 5.72 -0.32
N ARG A 210 -2.67 6.88 -0.95
CA ARG A 210 -3.10 8.10 -0.26
C ARG A 210 -4.49 8.53 -0.72
N HIS A 211 -5.36 8.84 0.21
CA HIS A 211 -6.67 9.43 -0.07
C HIS A 211 -6.51 10.83 -0.68
N ASP A 212 -7.50 11.30 -1.44
CA ASP A 212 -7.45 12.60 -2.11
C ASP A 212 -7.36 13.79 -1.14
N SER A 213 -7.84 13.60 0.09
CA SER A 213 -7.74 14.55 1.21
C SER A 213 -6.32 14.72 1.75
N VAL A 214 -5.38 13.83 1.41
CA VAL A 214 -3.98 13.85 1.88
C VAL A 214 -3.05 14.27 0.76
N SER A 215 -2.17 15.25 1.01
CA SER A 215 -1.16 15.67 0.02
C SER A 215 -0.08 14.60 -0.22
N ASP A 216 0.52 14.60 -1.41
CA ASP A 216 1.67 13.74 -1.72
C ASP A 216 2.83 13.95 -0.73
N LEU A 217 3.14 15.21 -0.38
CA LEU A 217 4.24 15.53 0.54
C LEU A 217 4.04 14.91 1.92
N ALA A 218 2.81 14.94 2.44
CA ALA A 218 2.50 14.33 3.73
C ALA A 218 2.64 12.80 3.66
N ALA A 219 2.06 12.18 2.62
CA ALA A 219 2.04 10.72 2.49
C ALA A 219 3.40 10.10 2.15
N GLN A 220 4.29 10.84 1.48
CA GLN A 220 5.62 10.36 1.07
C GLN A 220 6.72 10.54 2.14
N SER A 221 6.36 11.02 3.33
CA SER A 221 7.30 11.22 4.43
C SER A 221 7.81 9.88 4.98
N LEU A 222 9.14 9.68 4.94
CA LEU A 222 9.79 8.49 5.50
C LEU A 222 9.76 8.44 7.04
N ALA A 223 9.38 9.53 7.70
CA ALA A 223 9.18 9.55 9.14
C ALA A 223 7.89 8.85 9.58
N LEU A 224 6.96 8.58 8.65
CA LEU A 224 5.75 7.81 8.93
C LEU A 224 6.09 6.32 9.04
N ALA A 225 5.56 5.69 10.08
CA ALA A 225 5.65 4.26 10.29
C ALA A 225 4.79 3.50 9.26
N PRO A 226 5.12 2.23 8.96
CA PRO A 226 4.27 1.38 8.14
C PRO A 226 2.91 1.17 8.80
N SER A 227 1.85 1.15 8.00
CA SER A 227 0.48 1.07 8.52
C SER A 227 0.08 -0.39 8.75
N ILE A 228 0.69 -1.05 9.73
CA ILE A 228 0.45 -2.47 10.03
C ILE A 228 -0.85 -2.62 10.85
N CYS A 229 -1.65 -3.63 10.53
CA CYS A 229 -2.78 -4.02 11.35
C CYS A 229 -2.31 -4.73 12.63
N PRO A 230 -2.72 -4.27 13.83
CA PRO A 230 -2.34 -4.89 15.09
C PRO A 230 -3.01 -6.26 15.33
N GLY A 231 -3.92 -6.68 14.43
CA GLY A 231 -4.77 -7.84 14.66
C GLY A 231 -5.88 -7.55 15.67
N ASN A 232 -6.68 -8.58 15.93
CA ASN A 232 -7.62 -8.64 17.06
C ASN A 232 -6.97 -9.38 18.24
#